data_AF-A0A0G4GJW6-F1
#
_entry.id   AF-A0A0G4GJW6-F1
#
_cell.length_a   1.000
_cell.length_b   1.000
_cell.length_c   1.000
_cell.angle_alpha   90.00
_cell.angle_beta   90.00
_cell.angle_gamma   90.00
#
_symmetry.space_group_name_H-M   'P 1'
#
loop_
_entity.id
_entity.type
_entity.pdbx_description
1 polymer ?
#
loop_
_entity_poly.entity_id
_entity_poly.type
_entity_poly.pdbx_seq_one_letter_code
_entity_poly.pdbx_strand_id
1 'polypeptide(L)'
;MAGDLNIRKEEESELPCGTCLSDVYSQLRCPKKCRYTWEPSKNVNIEDWIDEENIQKKLWPRDRCQRPLEPERMELVGREKLPSGRHVSDHWGVMVRFKWGY
;
A
#
# COMPACT_ATOMS: atom_id res chain seq x y z
N MET A 1 2.12 6.36 9.72
CA MET A 1 0.72 5.88 9.69
C MET A 1 0.61 4.83 8.61
N ALA A 2 -0.08 3.74 8.92
CA ALA A 2 -0.28 2.60 8.04
C ALA A 2 -1.71 2.11 8.19
N GLY A 3 -2.42 1.87 7.07
CA GLY A 3 -3.79 1.42 7.12
C GLY A 3 -4.41 1.29 5.74
N ASP A 4 -5.66 0.83 5.73
CA ASP A 4 -6.52 0.94 4.56
C ASP A 4 -7.13 2.34 4.52
N LEU A 5 -6.83 3.10 3.48
CA LEU A 5 -7.36 4.45 3.34
C LEU A 5 -8.60 4.49 2.45
N ASN A 6 -8.86 3.45 1.65
CA ASN A 6 -9.91 3.46 0.63
C ASN A 6 -9.86 4.68 -0.32
N ILE A 7 -8.65 5.19 -0.58
CA ILE A 7 -8.46 6.43 -1.34
C ILE A 7 -8.34 6.14 -2.83
N ARG A 8 -9.07 6.92 -3.62
CA ARG A 8 -9.00 6.97 -5.07
C ARG A 8 -7.90 7.94 -5.51
N LYS A 9 -7.46 7.80 -6.76
CA LYS A 9 -6.37 8.62 -7.30
C LYS A 9 -6.72 10.11 -7.28
N GLU A 10 -7.98 10.44 -7.48
CA GLU A 10 -8.53 11.79 -7.53
C GLU A 10 -8.56 12.44 -6.14
N GLU A 11 -8.74 11.63 -5.09
CA GLU A 11 -8.77 12.06 -3.69
C GLU A 11 -7.35 12.26 -3.11
N GLU A 12 -6.30 11.86 -3.84
CA GLU A 12 -4.91 11.97 -3.35
C GLU A 12 -4.48 13.41 -3.05
N SER A 13 -5.00 14.38 -3.80
CA SER A 13 -4.71 15.80 -3.58
C SER A 13 -5.34 16.35 -2.30
N GLU A 14 -6.35 15.67 -1.76
CA GLU A 14 -7.06 16.07 -0.55
C GLU A 14 -6.37 15.56 0.73
N LEU A 15 -5.43 14.62 0.58
CA LEU A 15 -4.66 14.12 1.69
C LEU A 15 -3.75 15.21 2.26
N PRO A 16 -3.59 15.29 3.59
CA PRO A 16 -2.65 16.22 4.21
C PRO A 16 -1.22 15.86 3.83
N CYS A 17 -0.73 16.37 2.70
CA CYS A 17 0.65 16.27 2.27
C CYS A 17 1.39 17.51 2.79
N GLY A 18 2.23 17.31 3.82
CA GLY A 18 3.04 18.37 4.41
C GLY A 18 4.53 18.09 4.24
N THR A 19 5.37 19.07 4.56
CA THR A 19 6.85 19.01 4.45
C THR A 19 7.47 17.77 5.11
N CYS A 20 6.76 17.17 6.05
CA CYS A 20 7.22 16.13 6.96
C CYS A 20 6.34 14.85 6.90
N LEU A 21 5.47 14.73 5.89
CA LEU A 21 4.65 13.55 5.61
C LEU A 21 4.74 13.20 4.11
N SER A 22 5.24 12.01 3.76
CA SER A 22 5.43 11.65 2.35
C SER A 22 5.15 10.18 2.08
N ASP A 23 4.23 9.86 1.17
CA ASP A 23 3.86 8.49 0.81
C ASP A 23 5.08 7.59 0.51
N VAL A 24 5.17 6.44 1.19
CA VAL A 24 6.27 5.46 1.04
C VAL A 24 6.36 4.96 -0.40
N TYR A 25 5.21 4.69 -1.02
CA TYR A 25 5.17 4.15 -2.38
C TYR A 25 5.81 5.13 -3.38
N SER A 26 5.51 6.42 -3.24
CA SER A 26 6.12 7.51 -4.00
C SER A 26 7.61 7.68 -3.70
N GLN A 27 8.03 7.61 -2.42
CA GLN A 27 9.44 7.69 -2.03
C GLN A 27 10.31 6.58 -2.63
N LEU A 28 9.75 5.37 -2.78
CA LEU A 28 10.41 4.23 -3.42
C LEU A 28 10.27 4.22 -4.95
N ARG A 29 9.89 5.36 -5.56
CA ARG A 29 9.71 5.53 -7.02
C ARG A 29 8.66 4.62 -7.62
N CYS A 30 7.54 4.42 -6.92
CA CYS A 30 6.34 3.76 -7.43
C CYS A 30 6.61 2.34 -7.98
N PRO A 31 7.11 1.40 -7.16
CA PRO A 31 7.44 0.06 -7.63
C PRO A 31 6.19 -0.66 -8.18
N LYS A 32 6.19 -0.97 -9.48
CA LYS A 32 5.03 -1.57 -10.19
C LYS A 32 4.45 -2.80 -9.50
N LYS A 33 5.29 -3.62 -8.87
CA LYS A 33 4.90 -4.86 -8.16
C LYS A 33 4.06 -4.61 -6.90
N CYS A 34 4.02 -3.38 -6.39
CA CYS A 34 3.35 -3.01 -5.14
C CYS A 34 2.25 -1.97 -5.35
N ARG A 35 1.84 -1.74 -6.61
CA ARG A 35 0.91 -0.67 -6.99
C ARG A 35 -0.51 -0.91 -6.50
N TYR A 36 -0.99 -2.15 -6.61
CA TYR A 36 -2.37 -2.52 -6.31
C TYR A 36 -2.39 -3.44 -5.11
N THR A 37 -3.08 -3.00 -4.05
CA THR A 37 -3.22 -3.74 -2.78
C THR A 37 -4.59 -4.38 -2.64
N TRP A 38 -5.49 -4.10 -3.58
CA TRP A 38 -6.76 -4.77 -3.80
C TRP A 38 -6.92 -4.91 -5.31
N GLU A 39 -7.10 -6.14 -5.81
CA GLU A 39 -7.07 -6.42 -7.24
C GLU A 39 -8.00 -7.60 -7.55
N PRO A 40 -9.25 -7.35 -7.98
CA PRO A 40 -10.28 -8.37 -8.24
C PRO A 40 -9.79 -9.49 -9.17
N SER A 41 -9.11 -9.11 -10.25
CA SER A 41 -8.59 -10.04 -11.25
C SER A 41 -7.54 -11.04 -10.71
N LYS A 42 -6.96 -10.80 -9.53
CA LYS A 42 -5.90 -11.65 -8.96
C LYS A 42 -6.20 -12.19 -7.56
N ASN A 43 -7.30 -11.79 -6.93
CA ASN A 43 -7.65 -12.25 -5.60
C ASN A 43 -8.99 -12.98 -5.62
N VAL A 44 -8.94 -14.30 -5.43
CA VAL A 44 -10.14 -15.17 -5.46
C VAL A 44 -11.11 -14.97 -4.29
N ASN A 45 -10.77 -14.14 -3.31
CA ASN A 45 -11.69 -13.79 -2.22
C ASN A 45 -12.63 -12.64 -2.59
N ILE A 46 -12.32 -11.89 -3.66
CA ILE A 46 -13.18 -10.83 -4.18
C ILE A 46 -14.20 -11.52 -5.09
N GLU A 47 -15.47 -11.53 -4.68
CA GLU A 47 -16.53 -12.14 -5.49
C GLU A 47 -16.81 -11.29 -6.74
N ASP A 48 -17.15 -11.93 -7.86
CA ASP A 48 -17.39 -11.33 -9.20
C ASP A 48 -18.58 -10.33 -9.27
N TRP A 49 -19.12 -9.89 -8.13
CA TRP A 49 -20.33 -9.08 -8.00
C TRP A 49 -20.03 -7.60 -7.71
N ILE A 50 -18.76 -7.25 -7.52
CA ILE A 50 -18.31 -5.88 -7.24
C ILE A 50 -17.67 -5.33 -8.52
N ASP A 51 -18.31 -4.32 -9.12
CA ASP A 51 -17.75 -3.54 -10.22
C ASP A 51 -16.31 -3.12 -9.88
N GLU A 52 -15.39 -3.28 -10.83
CA GLU A 52 -13.93 -3.21 -10.66
C GLU A 52 -13.39 -1.85 -10.14
N GLU A 53 -13.60 -1.52 -8.87
CA GLU A 53 -13.02 -0.30 -8.25
C GLU A 53 -11.63 -0.59 -7.67
N ASN A 54 -10.57 -0.25 -8.41
CA ASN A 54 -9.18 -0.44 -7.98
C ASN A 54 -8.80 0.44 -6.77
N ILE A 55 -8.84 -0.10 -5.55
CA ILE A 55 -8.46 0.60 -4.31
C ILE A 55 -6.96 0.45 -4.00
N GLN A 56 -6.28 1.57 -3.72
CA GLN A 56 -4.87 1.61 -3.33
C GLN A 56 -4.72 1.89 -1.82
N LYS A 57 -4.03 1.01 -1.09
CA LYS A 57 -3.57 1.25 0.28
C LYS A 57 -2.26 2.02 0.23
N LYS A 58 -2.25 3.23 0.81
CA LYS A 58 -1.04 4.07 0.92
C LYS A 58 -0.53 4.14 2.35
N LEU A 59 0.79 4.25 2.50
CA LEU A 59 1.47 4.34 3.78
C LEU A 59 2.17 5.69 3.87
N TRP A 60 1.83 6.46 4.91
CA TRP A 60 2.39 7.79 5.14
C TRP A 60 3.30 7.76 6.39
N PRO A 61 4.62 7.71 6.24
CA PRO A 61 5.53 7.98 7.34
C PRO A 61 5.37 9.45 7.76
N ARG A 62 5.28 9.68 9.07
CA ARG A 62 5.32 11.02 9.67
C ARG A 62 6.65 11.11 10.38
N ASP A 63 7.55 11.96 9.89
CA ASP A 63 8.84 12.15 10.55
C ASP A 63 9.08 13.64 10.79
N ARG A 64 9.51 14.00 12.00
CA ARG A 64 9.64 15.40 12.42
C ARG A 64 10.86 16.05 11.76
N CYS A 65 10.71 16.45 10.50
CA CYS A 65 11.52 17.47 9.80
C CYS A 65 13.06 17.37 9.83
N GLN A 66 13.61 16.25 10.27
CA GLN A 66 14.84 15.61 9.83
C GLN A 66 14.39 14.17 9.52
N ARG A 67 14.90 13.51 8.47
CA ARG A 67 14.46 12.16 8.07
C ARG A 67 15.42 11.11 8.60
N PRO A 68 15.36 10.74 9.88
CA PRO A 68 16.10 9.59 10.35
C PRO A 68 15.60 8.29 9.75
N LEU A 69 14.37 8.18 9.24
CA LEU A 69 13.88 6.92 8.65
C LEU A 69 13.70 7.03 7.14
N GLU A 70 14.48 6.25 6.39
CA GLU A 70 14.35 6.13 4.93
C GLU A 70 13.69 4.79 4.57
N PRO A 71 12.62 4.77 3.74
CA PRO A 71 12.09 3.52 3.22
C PRO A 71 13.12 2.90 2.27
N GLU A 72 13.46 1.64 2.50
CA GLU A 72 14.45 0.90 1.72
C GLU A 72 13.78 -0.04 0.72
N ARG A 73 12.71 -0.73 1.14
CA ARG A 73 11.98 -1.70 0.32
C ARG A 73 10.52 -1.75 0.70
N MET A 74 9.66 -2.00 -0.29
CA MET A 74 8.23 -2.26 -0.12
C MET A 74 7.83 -3.50 -0.91
N GLU A 75 7.02 -4.37 -0.32
CA GLU A 75 6.57 -5.63 -0.91
C GLU A 75 5.10 -5.92 -0.56
N LEU A 76 4.41 -6.64 -1.45
CA LEU A 76 3.09 -7.19 -1.17
C LEU A 76 3.20 -8.62 -0.61
N VAL A 77 2.49 -8.87 0.49
CA VAL A 77 2.46 -10.15 1.22
C VAL A 77 1.04 -10.72 1.28
N GLY A 78 0.93 -12.02 1.57
CA GLY A 78 -0.37 -12.72 1.65
C GLY A 78 -1.00 -13.00 0.29
N ARG A 79 -0.17 -13.17 -0.76
CA ARG A 79 -0.62 -13.41 -2.16
C ARG A 79 -0.77 -14.89 -2.49
N GLU A 80 -0.21 -15.74 -1.66
CA GLU A 80 -0.36 -17.18 -1.70
C GLU A 80 -1.78 -17.61 -1.30
N LYS A 81 -2.22 -18.75 -1.84
CA LYS A 81 -3.45 -19.41 -1.41
C LYS A 81 -3.16 -20.32 -0.23
N LEU A 82 -4.07 -20.33 0.73
CA LEU A 82 -4.10 -21.30 1.81
C LEU A 82 -4.59 -22.66 1.30
N PRO A 83 -4.47 -23.75 2.09
CA PRO A 83 -5.01 -25.06 1.70
C PRO A 83 -6.52 -25.07 1.39
N SER A 84 -7.27 -24.07 1.88
CA SER A 84 -8.68 -23.86 1.53
C SER A 84 -8.92 -23.37 0.10
N GLY A 85 -7.85 -23.08 -0.66
CA GLY A 85 -7.93 -22.49 -2.00
C GLY A 85 -8.18 -20.98 -2.01
N ARG A 86 -8.34 -20.34 -0.84
CA ARG A 86 -8.57 -18.90 -0.67
C ARG A 86 -7.29 -18.16 -0.26
N HIS A 87 -7.24 -16.86 -0.53
CA HIS A 87 -6.18 -16.00 0.00
C HIS A 87 -6.43 -15.69 1.47
N VAL A 88 -5.42 -15.12 2.15
CA VAL A 88 -5.54 -14.72 3.57
C VAL A 88 -6.55 -13.58 3.75
N SER A 89 -6.68 -12.68 2.78
CA SER A 89 -7.63 -11.57 2.73
C SER A 89 -7.92 -11.24 1.26
N ASP A 90 -9.02 -10.55 1.00
CA ASP A 90 -9.33 -9.83 -0.25
C ASP A 90 -8.35 -8.67 -0.55
N HIS A 91 -7.57 -8.23 0.44
CA HIS A 91 -6.47 -7.31 0.25
C HIS A 91 -5.09 -7.98 0.39
N TRP A 92 -4.13 -7.48 -0.37
CA TRP A 92 -2.71 -7.74 -0.16
C TRP A 92 -2.17 -6.90 0.98
N GLY A 93 -1.40 -7.52 1.87
CA GLY A 93 -0.67 -6.80 2.90
C GLY A 93 0.49 -6.01 2.30
N VAL A 94 0.82 -4.85 2.89
CA VAL A 94 1.97 -4.05 2.50
C VAL A 94 3.04 -4.16 3.58
N MET A 95 4.20 -4.72 3.22
CA MET A 95 5.38 -4.77 4.08
C MET A 95 6.39 -3.72 3.62
N VAL A 96 6.87 -2.89 4.56
CA VAL A 96 7.90 -1.88 4.28
C VAL A 96 9.07 -2.08 5.23
N ARG A 97 10.28 -2.15 4.67
CA ARG A 97 11.53 -2.09 5.43
C ARG A 97 12.06 -0.67 5.41
N PHE A 98 12.36 -0.15 6.59
CA PHE A 98 13.01 1.14 6.76
C PHE A 98 14.42 0.96 7.29
N LYS A 99 15.29 1.91 6.98
CA LYS A 99 16.64 2.03 7.55
C LYS A 99 16.80 3.41 8.19
N TRP A 100 17.76 3.52 9.10
CA TRP A 100 18.13 4.83 9.64
C TRP A 100 18.97 5.61 8.61
N GLY A 101 18.64 6.88 8.37
CA GLY A 101 19.45 7.83 7.60
C GLY A 101 20.58 8.35 8.50
N TYR A 102 21.82 8.04 8.13
CA TYR A 102 23.04 8.61 8.71
C TYR A 102 23.61 9.65 7.75
#